data_AF-A0A973AY87-F1
#
_entry.id   AF-A0A973AY87-F1
#
_cell.length_a   1.000
_cell.length_b   1.000
_cell.length_c   1.000
_cell.angle_alpha   90.00
_cell.angle_beta   90.00
_cell.angle_gamma   90.00
#
_symmetry.space_group_name_H-M   'P 1'
#
loop_
_entity.id
_entity.type
_entity.pdbx_description
1 polymer ?
#
loop_
_entity_poly.entity_id
_entity_poly.type
_entity_poly.pdbx_seq_one_letter_code
_entity_poly.pdbx_strand_id
1 'polypeptide(L)'
;MSKHNLAEPIHKPASHAYTRGQLLPSLLANRILILDGAMGTMIQRYRLTEEEFRGMSRSARFKDHPIDLKGNNELLSITRPEVIQEIHEQYLAAGADLIETNTFGATSIAQDDYQLGFLAKEMNLASAKLARQACDKFSTPDKPRFVVGALGPT
;
A
#
# COMPACT_ATOMS: atom_id res chain seq x y z
N MET A 1 -48.92 18.76 -18.23
CA MET A 1 -48.84 17.28 -18.26
C MET A 1 -47.37 16.89 -18.27
N SER A 2 -46.93 16.32 -17.16
CA SER A 2 -45.54 15.97 -16.83
C SER A 2 -45.07 14.76 -17.65
N LYS A 3 -43.86 14.82 -18.23
CA LYS A 3 -43.17 13.62 -18.71
C LYS A 3 -42.07 13.29 -17.71
N HIS A 4 -42.27 12.16 -17.04
CA HIS A 4 -41.36 11.54 -16.09
C HIS A 4 -39.98 11.31 -16.71
N ASN A 5 -38.96 11.82 -16.02
CA ASN A 5 -37.57 11.45 -16.24
C ASN A 5 -37.28 10.22 -15.38
N LEU A 6 -37.39 9.03 -15.97
CA LEU A 6 -36.96 7.78 -15.33
C LEU A 6 -35.46 7.67 -15.55
N ALA A 7 -34.68 8.11 -14.57
CA ALA A 7 -33.26 7.77 -14.52
C ALA A 7 -33.15 6.23 -14.46
N GLU A 8 -32.42 5.64 -15.41
CA GLU A 8 -32.16 4.21 -15.38
C GLU A 8 -31.47 3.81 -14.07
N PRO A 9 -31.79 2.63 -13.52
CA PRO A 9 -31.16 2.16 -12.29
C PRO A 9 -29.66 2.02 -12.52
N ILE A 10 -28.87 2.76 -11.75
CA ILE A 10 -27.42 2.59 -11.66
C ILE A 10 -27.15 1.10 -11.47
N HIS A 11 -26.41 0.49 -12.39
CA HIS A 11 -26.02 -0.91 -12.34
C HIS A 11 -25.42 -1.20 -10.96
N LYS A 12 -26.13 -1.95 -10.11
CA LYS A 12 -25.60 -2.41 -8.83
C LYS A 12 -24.43 -3.34 -9.18
N PRO A 13 -23.17 -2.98 -8.86
CA PRO A 13 -22.07 -3.89 -9.09
C PRO A 13 -22.35 -5.20 -8.33
N ALA A 14 -21.94 -6.33 -8.91
CA ALA A 14 -22.03 -7.64 -8.27
C ALA A 14 -21.55 -7.53 -6.82
N SER A 15 -22.30 -8.14 -5.89
CA SER A 15 -22.06 -8.08 -4.45
C SER A 15 -20.79 -8.85 -4.09
N HIS A 16 -19.63 -8.32 -4.48
CA HIS A 16 -18.40 -8.64 -3.81
C HIS A 16 -18.59 -8.15 -2.39
N ALA A 17 -18.56 -9.08 -1.44
CA ALA A 17 -18.41 -8.72 -0.05
C ALA A 17 -17.03 -8.08 0.11
N TYR A 18 -16.91 -6.79 -0.21
CA TYR A 18 -15.79 -6.00 0.23
C TYR A 18 -15.68 -6.19 1.75
N THR A 19 -14.47 -6.20 2.28
CA THR A 19 -14.23 -6.41 3.72
C THR A 19 -14.73 -5.20 4.50
N ARG A 20 -13.84 -4.46 5.18
CA ARG A 20 -14.21 -3.16 5.76
C ARG A 20 -14.57 -2.12 4.70
N GLY A 21 -14.14 -2.31 3.45
CA GLY A 21 -14.35 -1.36 2.35
C GLY A 21 -15.80 -0.99 2.06
N GLN A 22 -16.79 -1.82 2.46
CA GLN A 22 -18.21 -1.49 2.30
C GLN A 22 -18.64 -0.24 3.08
N LEU A 23 -17.95 0.08 4.18
CA LEU A 23 -18.22 1.25 5.00
C LEU A 23 -17.68 2.55 4.38
N LEU A 24 -16.77 2.45 3.40
CA LEU A 24 -16.06 3.62 2.89
C LEU A 24 -16.98 4.64 2.20
N PRO A 25 -17.93 4.25 1.33
CA PRO A 25 -18.83 5.20 0.69
C PRO A 25 -19.72 5.97 1.67
N SER A 26 -20.23 5.31 2.72
CA SER A 26 -21.06 5.99 3.73
C SER A 26 -20.24 6.96 4.57
N LEU A 27 -19.00 6.62 4.91
CA LEU A 27 -18.10 7.53 5.62
C LEU A 27 -17.75 8.77 4.78
N LEU A 28 -17.43 8.58 3.50
CA LEU A 28 -17.13 9.66 2.55
C LEU A 28 -18.31 10.62 2.36
N ALA A 29 -19.55 10.12 2.45
CA ALA A 29 -20.75 10.96 2.35
C ALA A 29 -20.97 11.84 3.58
N ASN A 30 -20.40 11.48 4.73
CA ASN A 30 -20.63 12.17 6.02
C ASN A 30 -19.44 13.01 6.48
N ARG A 31 -18.22 12.70 6.05
CA ARG A 31 -17.01 13.47 6.41
C ARG A 31 -15.89 13.29 5.40
N ILE A 32 -14.93 14.21 5.44
CA ILE A 32 -13.66 14.06 4.73
C ILE A 32 -12.85 12.92 5.39
N LEU A 33 -12.29 12.06 4.56
CA LEU A 33 -11.32 11.05 4.96
C LEU A 33 -9.93 11.46 4.50
N ILE A 34 -8.92 11.19 5.32
CA ILE A 34 -7.54 11.58 5.05
C ILE A 34 -6.75 10.38 4.52
N LEU A 35 -6.20 10.52 3.32
CA LEU A 35 -5.19 9.61 2.77
C LEU A 35 -3.81 9.97 3.36
N ASP A 36 -2.92 8.99 3.44
CA ASP A 36 -1.56 9.19 3.90
C ASP A 36 -0.71 10.02 2.94
N GLY A 37 0.56 10.21 3.32
CA GLY A 37 1.53 10.96 2.54
C GLY A 37 2.52 10.06 1.80
N ALA A 38 3.55 10.70 1.23
CA ALA A 38 4.53 10.02 0.38
C ALA A 38 5.41 9.00 1.14
N MET A 39 5.22 7.72 0.84
CA MET A 39 6.06 6.59 1.28
C MET A 39 7.56 6.81 0.95
N GLY A 40 7.87 7.17 -0.29
CA GLY A 40 9.26 7.36 -0.74
C GLY A 40 10.01 8.45 0.03
N THR A 41 9.35 9.59 0.31
CA THR A 41 9.95 10.67 1.10
C THR A 41 10.25 10.23 2.53
N MET A 42 9.38 9.40 3.12
CA MET A 42 9.62 8.84 4.45
C MET A 42 10.79 7.86 4.45
N ILE A 43 10.87 6.95 3.46
CA ILE A 43 11.99 6.01 3.30
C ILE A 43 13.34 6.75 3.18
N GLN A 44 13.39 7.85 2.42
CA GLN A 44 14.62 8.65 2.26
C GLN A 44 15.21 9.13 3.59
N ARG A 45 14.39 9.35 4.64
CA ARG A 45 14.84 9.80 5.96
C ARG A 45 15.66 8.74 6.70
N TYR A 46 15.43 7.46 6.40
CA TYR A 46 16.17 6.34 7.01
C TYR A 46 17.58 6.19 6.43
N ARG A 47 17.90 6.85 5.30
CA ARG A 47 19.22 6.83 4.64
C ARG A 47 19.77 5.43 4.42
N LEU A 48 18.89 4.50 4.03
CA LEU A 48 19.21 3.09 3.88
C LEU A 48 20.35 2.85 2.89
N THR A 49 21.25 1.93 3.23
CA THR A 49 22.37 1.51 2.36
C THR A 49 21.96 0.41 1.38
N GLU A 50 22.79 0.15 0.38
CA GLU A 50 22.59 -0.96 -0.56
C GLU A 50 22.44 -2.31 0.15
N GLU A 51 23.23 -2.55 1.20
CA GLU A 51 23.14 -3.78 2.00
C GLU A 51 21.79 -3.91 2.69
N GLU A 52 21.18 -2.79 3.08
CA GLU A 52 19.87 -2.77 3.72
C GLU A 52 18.76 -3.05 2.71
N PHE A 53 18.86 -2.49 1.49
CA PHE A 53 17.96 -2.82 0.38
C PHE A 53 18.04 -4.30 0.00
N ARG A 54 19.23 -4.90 0.02
CA ARG A 54 19.44 -6.35 -0.17
C ARG A 54 18.95 -7.21 1.00
N GLY A 55 18.68 -6.59 2.15
CA GLY A 55 18.22 -7.29 3.36
C GLY A 55 19.32 -8.05 4.10
N MET A 56 20.58 -7.64 3.96
CA MET A 56 21.76 -8.39 4.46
C MET A 56 21.75 -8.67 5.98
N SER A 57 21.02 -7.86 6.77
CA SER A 57 20.85 -8.08 8.20
C SER A 57 19.84 -9.19 8.55
N ARG A 58 19.08 -9.69 7.58
CA ARG A 58 17.95 -10.61 7.78
C ARG A 58 18.01 -11.84 6.87
N SER A 59 18.57 -11.69 5.66
CA SER A 59 18.59 -12.73 4.63
C SER A 59 19.77 -12.52 3.68
N ALA A 60 20.31 -13.60 3.15
CA ALA A 60 21.31 -13.57 2.08
C ALA A 60 20.68 -13.67 0.68
N ARG A 61 19.34 -13.63 0.55
CA ARG A 61 18.60 -13.89 -0.70
C ARG A 61 19.06 -13.03 -1.87
N PHE A 62 19.42 -11.78 -1.63
CA PHE A 62 19.83 -10.81 -2.65
C PHE A 62 21.30 -10.41 -2.57
N LYS A 63 22.10 -11.16 -1.80
CA LYS A 63 23.52 -10.87 -1.60
C LYS A 63 24.27 -10.75 -2.92
N ASP A 64 24.13 -11.77 -3.77
CA ASP A 64 24.85 -11.87 -5.05
C ASP A 64 24.01 -11.39 -6.24
N HIS A 65 22.95 -10.60 -6.00
CA HIS A 65 22.15 -10.02 -7.08
C HIS A 65 23.02 -9.12 -7.98
N PRO A 66 22.98 -9.27 -9.32
CA PRO A 66 24.02 -8.75 -10.22
C PRO A 66 24.01 -7.22 -10.40
N ILE A 67 22.98 -6.52 -9.93
CA ILE A 67 22.85 -5.06 -10.03
C ILE A 67 22.43 -4.46 -8.68
N ASP A 68 22.60 -3.14 -8.53
CA ASP A 68 22.20 -2.42 -7.32
C ASP A 68 20.67 -2.46 -7.13
N LEU A 69 20.23 -2.67 -5.89
CA LEU A 69 18.82 -2.71 -5.51
C LEU A 69 18.35 -1.45 -4.77
N LYS A 70 19.28 -0.57 -4.38
CA LYS A 70 18.97 0.71 -3.76
C LYS A 70 18.07 1.55 -4.68
N GLY A 71 16.99 2.06 -4.10
CA GLY A 71 15.95 2.81 -4.81
C GLY A 71 14.72 1.96 -5.13
N ASN A 72 14.82 0.63 -5.11
CA ASN A 72 13.66 -0.25 -5.21
C ASN A 72 12.89 -0.31 -3.88
N ASN A 73 12.05 0.70 -3.63
CA ASN A 73 11.36 0.88 -2.36
C ASN A 73 10.39 -0.28 -2.06
N GLU A 74 9.77 -0.86 -3.09
CA GLU A 74 8.84 -1.99 -2.97
C GLU A 74 9.52 -3.22 -2.35
N LEU A 75 10.81 -3.44 -2.65
CA LEU A 75 11.59 -4.54 -2.09
C LEU A 75 11.72 -4.46 -0.56
N LEU A 76 11.68 -3.25 0.01
CA LEU A 76 11.78 -3.03 1.45
C LEU A 76 10.64 -3.68 2.23
N SER A 77 9.49 -3.94 1.61
CA SER A 77 8.42 -4.74 2.23
C SER A 77 8.83 -6.18 2.54
N ILE A 78 9.89 -6.69 1.90
CA ILE A 78 10.49 -8.00 2.15
C ILE A 78 11.79 -7.85 2.97
N THR A 79 12.66 -6.91 2.58
CA THR A 79 14.02 -6.82 3.13
C THR A 79 14.13 -5.97 4.39
N ARG A 80 13.22 -5.01 4.60
CA ARG A 80 13.09 -4.13 5.77
C ARG A 80 11.62 -3.88 6.16
N PRO A 81 10.84 -4.94 6.42
CA PRO A 81 9.40 -4.81 6.69
C PRO A 81 9.10 -3.91 7.89
N GLU A 82 9.99 -3.85 8.88
CA GLU A 82 9.90 -2.98 10.04
C GLU A 82 9.87 -1.49 9.68
N VAL A 83 10.65 -1.06 8.67
CA VAL A 83 10.68 0.33 8.22
C VAL A 83 9.34 0.70 7.57
N ILE A 84 8.84 -0.17 6.69
CA ILE A 84 7.55 0.06 6.00
C ILE A 84 6.38 0.06 6.99
N GLN A 85 6.38 -0.88 7.94
CA GLN A 85 5.40 -0.93 9.02
C GLN A 85 5.43 0.37 9.84
N GLU A 86 6.61 0.82 10.26
CA GLU A 86 6.75 2.05 11.05
C GLU A 86 6.21 3.28 10.30
N ILE A 87 6.50 3.41 9.01
CA ILE A 87 5.99 4.52 8.18
C ILE A 87 4.46 4.52 8.12
N HIS A 88 3.84 3.36 7.89
CA HIS A 88 2.37 3.25 7.93
C HIS A 88 1.82 3.68 9.30
N GLU A 89 2.42 3.20 10.39
CA GLU A 89 2.00 3.55 11.74
C GLU A 89 2.18 5.03 12.06
N GLN A 90 3.23 5.69 11.55
CA GLN A 90 3.42 7.13 11.69
C GLN A 90 2.30 7.93 11.00
N TYR A 91 1.88 7.54 9.80
CA TYR A 91 0.74 8.20 9.12
C TYR A 91 -0.59 7.95 9.84
N LEU A 92 -0.82 6.74 10.33
CA LEU A 92 -2.02 6.40 11.10
C LEU A 92 -2.08 7.15 12.44
N ALA A 93 -0.95 7.30 13.11
CA ALA A 93 -0.80 8.09 14.34
C ALA A 93 -1.02 9.60 14.09
N ALA A 94 -0.57 10.10 12.93
CA ALA A 94 -0.81 11.47 12.49
C ALA A 94 -2.27 11.73 12.10
N GLY A 95 -3.10 10.69 12.00
CA GLY A 95 -4.55 10.80 11.86
C GLY A 95 -5.11 10.31 10.53
N ALA A 96 -4.27 9.78 9.63
CA ALA A 96 -4.72 9.20 8.35
C ALA A 96 -5.83 8.15 8.58
N ASP A 97 -6.87 8.20 7.75
CA ASP A 97 -7.97 7.24 7.72
C ASP A 97 -7.65 6.08 6.75
N LEU A 98 -6.95 6.39 5.66
CA LEU A 98 -6.50 5.46 4.65
C LEU A 98 -4.98 5.50 4.54
N ILE A 99 -4.37 4.33 4.34
CA ILE A 99 -2.96 4.21 3.97
C ILE A 99 -2.82 3.42 2.68
N GLU A 100 -1.91 3.85 1.82
CA GLU A 100 -1.53 3.12 0.61
C GLU A 100 -0.61 1.94 0.93
N THR A 101 -0.67 0.87 0.14
CA THR A 101 0.37 -0.17 0.17
C THR A 101 1.65 0.34 -0.48
N ASN A 102 2.81 -0.14 -0.02
CA ASN A 102 4.11 0.13 -0.65
C ASN A 102 4.28 -0.67 -1.97
N THR A 103 3.44 -0.37 -2.97
CA THR A 103 3.32 -1.18 -4.20
C THR A 103 3.22 -0.35 -5.47
N PHE A 104 3.57 0.95 -5.43
CA PHE A 104 3.46 1.83 -6.59
C PHE A 104 4.19 1.24 -7.82
N GLY A 105 5.44 0.81 -7.65
CA GLY A 105 6.24 0.14 -8.68
C GLY A 105 6.26 -1.39 -8.60
N ALA A 106 5.35 -2.04 -7.86
CA ALA A 106 5.38 -3.50 -7.64
C ALA A 106 4.74 -4.28 -8.80
N THR A 107 5.07 -3.93 -10.05
CA THR A 107 4.63 -4.63 -11.25
C THR A 107 5.80 -5.42 -11.85
N SER A 108 5.54 -6.44 -12.66
CA SER A 108 6.63 -7.18 -13.32
C SER A 108 7.47 -6.25 -14.20
N ILE A 109 6.83 -5.32 -14.91
CA ILE A 109 7.48 -4.39 -15.85
C ILE A 109 8.43 -3.45 -15.10
N ALA A 110 7.97 -2.76 -14.06
CA ALA A 110 8.82 -1.83 -13.31
C ALA A 110 9.93 -2.57 -12.54
N GLN A 111 9.66 -3.78 -12.06
CA GLN A 111 10.65 -4.56 -11.32
C GLN A 111 11.69 -5.24 -12.23
N ASP A 112 11.46 -5.31 -13.55
CA ASP A 112 12.46 -5.81 -14.51
C ASP A 112 13.66 -4.86 -14.64
N ASP A 113 13.52 -3.56 -14.36
CA ASP A 113 14.65 -2.62 -14.23
C ASP A 113 15.63 -3.06 -13.13
N TYR A 114 15.11 -3.76 -12.11
CA TYR A 114 15.88 -4.36 -11.02
C TYR A 114 16.14 -5.86 -11.22
N GLN A 115 15.77 -6.46 -12.36
CA GLN A 115 15.80 -7.91 -12.61
C GLN A 115 15.01 -8.72 -11.55
N LEU A 116 13.93 -8.14 -11.01
CA LEU A 116 13.09 -8.72 -9.96
C LEU A 116 11.62 -8.81 -10.38
N GLY A 117 11.28 -8.74 -11.68
CA GLY A 117 9.90 -8.84 -12.19
C GLY A 117 9.12 -10.04 -11.65
N PHE A 118 9.81 -11.17 -11.46
CA PHE A 118 9.25 -12.40 -10.89
C PHE A 118 8.81 -12.28 -9.41
N LEU A 119 9.24 -11.23 -8.70
CA LEU A 119 8.86 -10.96 -7.31
C LEU A 119 7.66 -10.05 -7.14
N ALA A 120 7.11 -9.48 -8.21
CA ALA A 120 6.03 -8.50 -8.14
C ALA A 120 4.87 -8.98 -7.24
N LYS A 121 4.41 -10.23 -7.41
CA LYS A 121 3.34 -10.80 -6.57
C LYS A 121 3.73 -10.92 -5.09
N GLU A 122 4.97 -11.32 -4.81
CA GLU A 122 5.48 -11.46 -3.45
C GLU A 122 5.56 -10.10 -2.75
N MET A 123 6.09 -9.09 -3.45
CA MET A 123 6.17 -7.70 -2.97
C MET A 123 4.78 -7.13 -2.66
N ASN A 124 3.80 -7.34 -3.54
CA ASN A 124 2.43 -6.92 -3.30
C ASN A 124 1.83 -7.59 -2.06
N LEU A 125 1.99 -8.90 -1.94
CA LEU A 125 1.45 -9.66 -0.80
C LEU A 125 2.10 -9.22 0.52
N ALA A 126 3.41 -9.03 0.54
CA ALA A 126 4.13 -8.56 1.72
C ALA A 126 3.67 -7.15 2.13
N SER A 127 3.62 -6.22 1.17
CA SER A 127 3.19 -4.84 1.41
C SER A 127 1.74 -4.75 1.91
N ALA A 128 0.82 -5.51 1.30
CA ALA A 128 -0.57 -5.55 1.73
C ALA A 128 -0.74 -6.10 3.16
N LYS A 129 0.08 -7.08 3.55
CA LYS A 129 0.07 -7.61 4.92
C LYS A 129 0.53 -6.57 5.94
N LEU A 130 1.61 -5.84 5.65
CA LEU A 130 2.12 -4.78 6.55
C LEU A 130 1.08 -3.67 6.72
N ALA A 131 0.57 -3.11 5.62
CA ALA A 131 -0.47 -2.10 5.69
C ALA A 131 -1.72 -2.59 6.44
N ARG A 132 -2.13 -3.86 6.23
CA ARG A 132 -3.26 -4.45 6.97
C ARG A 132 -3.00 -4.53 8.46
N GLN A 133 -1.83 -5.02 8.87
CA GLN A 133 -1.44 -5.13 10.28
C GLN A 133 -1.41 -3.74 10.94
N ALA A 134 -0.87 -2.73 10.25
CA ALA A 134 -0.89 -1.35 10.73
C ALA A 134 -2.33 -0.82 10.90
N CYS A 135 -3.20 -1.00 9.91
CA CYS A 135 -4.61 -0.62 10.02
C CYS A 135 -5.33 -1.35 11.15
N ASP A 136 -5.08 -2.63 11.35
CA ASP A 136 -5.71 -3.41 12.43
C ASP A 136 -5.32 -2.87 13.81
N LYS A 137 -4.05 -2.50 14.01
CA LYS A 137 -3.55 -1.90 15.25
C LYS A 137 -4.18 -0.55 15.58
N PHE A 138 -4.49 0.27 14.56
CA PHE A 138 -4.99 1.65 14.75
C PHE A 138 -6.51 1.82 14.54
N SER A 139 -7.20 0.75 14.11
CA SER A 139 -8.64 0.80 13.89
C SER A 139 -9.40 0.69 15.21
N THR A 140 -10.39 1.57 15.39
CA THR A 140 -11.41 1.44 16.44
C THR A 140 -12.79 1.30 15.80
N PRO A 141 -13.84 0.88 16.54
CA PRO A 141 -15.20 0.84 16.02
C PRO A 141 -15.66 2.19 15.43
N ASP A 142 -15.32 3.29 16.10
CA ASP A 142 -15.72 4.64 15.70
C ASP A 142 -14.83 5.25 14.62
N LYS A 143 -13.58 4.78 14.53
CA LYS A 143 -12.61 5.24 13.53
C LYS A 143 -11.93 4.04 12.88
N PRO A 144 -12.58 3.37 11.91
CA PRO A 144 -11.93 2.32 11.12
C PRO A 144 -10.75 2.89 10.32
N ARG A 145 -9.79 2.03 9.99
CA ARG A 145 -8.71 2.33 9.04
C ARG A 145 -8.81 1.44 7.81
N PHE A 146 -8.40 1.99 6.68
CA PHE A 146 -8.51 1.35 5.38
C PHE A 146 -7.13 1.23 4.71
N VAL A 147 -6.93 0.10 4.05
CA VAL A 147 -5.78 -0.12 3.18
C VAL A 147 -6.21 0.13 1.74
N VAL A 148 -5.42 0.90 1.01
CA VAL A 148 -5.61 1.20 -0.41
C VAL A 148 -4.49 0.52 -1.20
N GLY A 149 -4.83 -0.32 -2.16
CA GLY A 149 -3.84 -0.94 -3.03
C GLY A 149 -3.30 0.08 -4.03
N ALA A 150 -2.04 0.50 -3.88
CA ALA A 150 -1.40 1.41 -4.83
C ALA A 150 -0.95 0.68 -6.09
N LEU A 151 -1.29 1.24 -7.26
CA LEU A 151 -0.91 0.75 -8.57
C LEU A 151 -0.38 1.94 -9.38
N GLY A 152 0.94 2.03 -9.53
CA GLY A 152 1.58 3.06 -10.34
C GLY A 152 1.47 2.77 -11.85
N PRO A 153 1.70 3.79 -12.69
CA PRO A 153 1.84 3.59 -14.13
C PRO A 153 3.14 2.84 -14.45
N THR A 154 3.20 2.24 -15.64
CA THR A 154 4.39 1.58 -16.21
C THR A 154 4.77 2.23 -17.53
#